data_AF-A0A0A0CY01-F1
#
_entry.id   AF-A0A0A0CY01-F1
#
_cell.length_a   1.000
_cell.length_b   1.000
_cell.length_c   1.000
_cell.angle_alpha   90.00
_cell.angle_beta   90.00
_cell.angle_gamma   90.00
#
_symmetry.space_group_name_H-M   'P 1'
#
loop_
_entity.id
_entity.type
_entity.pdbx_description
1 polymer ?
#
loop_
_entity_poly.entity_id
_entity_poly.type
_entity_poly.pdbx_seq_one_letter_code
_entity_poly.pdbx_strand_id
1 'polypeptide(L)' 'MPRPRTIPDEALLDGALAVMRRAGPDGITFAAVAAETGLSAATLVQRFGGKTALVQAALLRAWDLLDARTAE' A
#
# COMPACT_ATOMS: atom_id res chain seq x y z
N MET A 1 -18.67 16.50 11.24
CA MET A 1 -17.32 16.61 10.65
C MET A 1 -16.82 15.20 10.34
N PRO A 2 -16.27 14.92 9.14
CA PRO A 2 -15.74 13.60 8.84
C PRO A 2 -14.54 13.29 9.75
N ARG A 3 -14.49 12.07 10.30
CA ARG A 3 -13.37 11.64 11.14
C ARG A 3 -12.10 11.60 10.26
N PRO A 4 -11.01 12.29 10.64
CA PRO A 4 -9.78 12.29 9.86
C PRO A 4 -9.23 10.87 9.74
N ARG A 5 -8.65 10.57 8.58
CA ARG A 5 -7.98 9.28 8.32
C ARG A 5 -6.83 9.15 9.33
N THR A 6 -6.83 8.08 10.11
CA THR A 6 -5.80 7.83 11.13
C THR A 6 -4.49 7.32 10.56
N ILE A 7 -4.50 6.77 9.33
CA ILE A 7 -3.33 6.24 8.64
C ILE A 7 -3.27 6.87 7.24
N PRO A 8 -2.13 7.48 6.85
CA PRO A 8 -1.92 8.03 5.51
C PRO A 8 -1.78 6.91 4.47
N ASP A 9 -2.10 7.19 3.20
CA ASP A 9 -2.09 6.16 2.15
C ASP A 9 -0.66 5.64 1.90
N GLU A 10 0.34 6.50 2.04
CA GLU A 10 1.77 6.16 1.92
C GLU A 10 2.20 5.07 2.90
N ALA A 11 1.72 5.12 4.15
CA ALA A 11 2.02 4.09 5.15
C ALA A 11 1.37 2.74 4.80
N LEU A 12 0.20 2.76 4.15
CA LEU A 12 -0.46 1.54 3.67
C LEU A 12 0.29 0.95 2.46
N LEU A 13 0.78 1.81 1.57
CA LEU A 13 1.58 1.41 0.42
C LEU A 13 2.95 0.88 0.84
N ASP A 14 3.55 1.43 1.90
CA ASP A 14 4.79 0.90 2.49
C ASP A 14 4.58 -0.53 3.03
N GLY A 15 3.42 -0.81 3.64
CA GLY A 15 3.00 -2.16 4.01
C GLY A 15 2.76 -3.08 2.80
N ALA A 16 2.10 -2.58 1.75
CA ALA A 16 1.93 -3.33 0.51
C ALA A 16 3.27 -3.71 -0.14
N LEU A 17 4.26 -2.81 -0.11
CA LEU A 17 5.62 -3.08 -0.56
C LEU A 17 6.34 -4.09 0.34
N ALA A 18 6.08 -4.10 1.65
CA ALA A 18 6.61 -5.13 2.55
C ALA A 18 6.08 -6.53 2.21
N VAL A 19 4.78 -6.64 1.91
CA VAL A 19 4.17 -7.88 1.40
C VAL A 19 4.81 -8.27 0.07
N MET A 20 4.96 -7.33 -0.87
CA MET A 20 5.57 -7.59 -2.19
C MET A 20 7.00 -8.13 -2.07
N ARG A 21 7.81 -7.57 -1.17
CA ARG A 21 9.19 -8.04 -0.93
C ARG A 21 9.24 -9.48 -0.41
N ARG A 22 8.25 -9.92 0.37
CA ARG A 22 8.19 -11.27 0.93
C ARG A 22 7.55 -12.30 0.02
N ALA A 23 6.48 -11.93 -0.68
CA ALA A 23 5.60 -12.86 -1.38
C ALA A 23 5.54 -12.63 -2.90
N GLY A 24 6.30 -11.65 -3.41
CA GLY A 24 6.28 -11.24 -4.81
C GLY A 24 5.04 -10.41 -5.20
N PRO A 25 4.97 -9.95 -6.46
CA PRO A 25 3.88 -9.12 -6.96
C PRO A 25 2.51 -9.79 -6.88
N ASP A 26 2.44 -11.09 -7.18
CA ASP A 26 1.19 -11.87 -7.13
C ASP A 26 0.65 -12.04 -5.70
N GLY A 27 1.55 -11.99 -4.71
CA GLY A 27 1.26 -12.06 -3.28
C GLY A 27 0.58 -10.81 -2.71
N ILE A 28 0.53 -9.69 -3.45
CA ILE A 28 -0.28 -8.54 -3.04
C ILE A 28 -1.76 -8.90 -3.13
N THR A 29 -2.39 -8.98 -1.97
CA THR A 29 -3.84 -9.11 -1.80
C THR A 29 -4.31 -8.17 -0.70
N PHE A 30 -5.58 -7.76 -0.74
CA PHE A 30 -6.14 -6.95 0.34
C PHE A 30 -6.07 -7.64 1.70
N ALA A 31 -6.16 -8.98 1.74
CA ALA A 31 -6.00 -9.75 2.97
C ALA A 31 -4.56 -9.69 3.50
N ALA A 32 -3.55 -9.87 2.63
CA ALA A 32 -2.15 -9.79 3.05
C ALA A 32 -1.77 -8.38 3.52
N VAL A 33 -2.22 -7.34 2.81
CA VAL A 33 -1.96 -5.95 3.20
C VAL A 33 -2.74 -5.56 4.46
N ALA A 34 -3.95 -6.10 4.66
CA ALA A 34 -4.69 -5.93 5.90
C ALA A 34 -3.94 -6.53 7.11
N ALA A 35 -3.41 -7.74 6.95
CA ALA A 35 -2.59 -8.39 7.98
C ALA A 35 -1.31 -7.59 8.30
N GLU A 36 -0.70 -6.97 7.29
CA GLU A 36 0.51 -6.16 7.47
C GLU A 36 0.24 -4.80 8.13
N THR A 37 -0.86 -4.13 7.75
CA THR A 37 -1.15 -2.74 8.14
C THR A 37 -2.10 -2.61 9.33
N GLY A 38 -2.74 -3.70 9.75
CA GLY A 38 -3.77 -3.69 10.79
C GLY A 38 -5.11 -3.06 10.37
N LEU A 39 -5.25 -2.63 9.11
CA LEU A 39 -6.52 -2.18 8.56
C LEU A 39 -7.36 -3.35 8.04
N SER A 40 -8.67 -3.15 7.96
CA SER A 40 -9.54 -4.13 7.31
C SER A 40 -9.33 -4.14 5.79
N ALA A 41 -9.48 -5.30 5.16
CA ALA A 41 -9.46 -5.43 3.70
C ALA A 41 -10.51 -4.53 3.02
N ALA A 42 -11.70 -4.38 3.64
CA ALA A 42 -12.75 -3.49 3.13
C ALA A 42 -12.31 -2.02 3.11
N THR A 43 -11.57 -1.56 4.13
CA THR A 43 -11.00 -0.21 4.16
C THR A 43 -9.98 -0.01 3.04
N LEU A 44 -9.16 -1.02 2.75
CA LEU A 44 -8.18 -0.96 1.65
C LEU A 44 -8.88 -0.94 0.28
N VAL A 45 -9.95 -1.72 0.09
CA VAL A 45 -10.81 -1.66 -1.11
C VAL A 45 -11.44 -0.27 -1.27
N GLN A 46 -11.96 0.32 -0.20
CA GLN A 46 -12.54 1.68 -0.25
C GLN A 46 -11.50 2.74 -0.61
N ARG A 47 -10.24 2.57 -0.19
CA ARG A 47 -9.15 3.52 -0.45
C ARG A 47 -8.57 3.39 -1.85
N PHE A 48 -8.32 2.15 -2.29
CA PHE A 48 -7.56 1.88 -3.52
C PHE A 48 -8.43 1.31 -4.65
N GLY A 49 -9.70 1.01 -4.40
CA GLY A 49 -10.64 0.44 -5.37
C GLY A 49 -10.45 -1.06 -5.59
N GLY A 50 -9.33 -1.46 -6.19
CA GLY A 50 -9.10 -2.84 -6.62
C GLY A 50 -7.64 -3.29 -6.54
N LYS A 51 -7.40 -4.60 -6.71
CA LYS A 51 -6.05 -5.18 -6.63
C LYS A 51 -5.09 -4.49 -7.61
N THR A 52 -5.49 -4.30 -8.86
CA THR A 52 -4.66 -3.66 -9.89
C THR A 52 -4.26 -2.23 -9.48
N ALA A 53 -5.22 -1.44 -8.99
CA ALA A 53 -4.96 -0.07 -8.54
C ALA A 53 -4.07 -0.02 -7.28
N LEU A 54 -4.25 -0.94 -6.33
CA LEU A 54 -3.36 -1.09 -5.17
C LEU A 54 -1.92 -1.44 -5.61
N VAL A 55 -1.76 -2.38 -6.54
CA VAL A 55 -0.43 -2.77 -7.04
C VAL A 55 0.22 -1.60 -7.77
N GLN A 56 -0.52 -0.91 -8.63
CA GLN A 56 -0.01 0.28 -9.34
C GLN A 56 0.42 1.37 -8.36
N ALA A 57 -0.40 1.68 -7.36
CA ALA A 57 -0.06 2.68 -6.34
C ALA A 57 1.18 2.27 -5.53
N ALA A 58 1.33 0.99 -5.19
CA ALA A 58 2.51 0.49 -4.48
C ALA A 58 3.78 0.63 -5.33
N LEU A 59 3.71 0.34 -6.64
CA LEU A 59 4.84 0.52 -7.55
C LEU A 59 5.25 1.99 -7.71
N LEU A 60 4.28 2.90 -7.83
CA LEU A 60 4.55 4.35 -7.85
C LEU A 60 5.23 4.80 -6.55
N ARG A 61 4.74 4.34 -5.39
CA ARG A 61 5.39 4.58 -4.10
C ARG A 61 6.83 4.07 -4.05
N ALA A 62 7.11 2.92 -4.65
CA ALA A 62 8.48 2.41 -4.72
C ALA A 62 9.40 3.31 -5.57
N TRP A 63 8.87 3.93 -6.62
CA TRP A 63 9.59 4.90 -7.45
C TRP A 63 9.86 6.18 -6.68
N ASP A 64 8.85 6.76 -6.00
CA ASP A 64 9.04 7.95 -5.16
C ASP A 64 10.13 7.72 -4.09
N LEU A 65 10.15 6.53 -3.49
CA LEU A 65 11.16 6.12 -2.52
C LEU A 65 12.54 5.89 -3.14
N LEU A 66 12.62 5.51 -4.41
CA LEU A 66 13.88 5.38 -5.12
C LEU A 66 14.43 6.77 -5.44
N ASP A 67 13.60 7.63 -6.04
CA ASP A 67 13.95 9.02 -6.37
C ASP A 67 14.44 9.77 -5.12
N ALA A 68 13.75 9.64 -4.00
CA ALA A 68 14.15 10.27 -2.74
C ALA A 68 15.49 9.75 -2.18
N ARG A 69 15.91 8.52 -2.52
CA ARG A 69 17.20 7.96 -2.10
C ARG A 69 18.34 8.34 -3.03
N THR A 70 18.04 8.69 -4.28
CA THR A 70 19.03 9.01 -5.32
C THR A 70 19.07 10.48 -5.68
N ALA A 71 18.25 11.33 -5.03
CA ALA A 71 18.35 12.78 -5.13
C ALA A 71 19.60 13.25 -4.38
N GLU A 72 20.62 13.68 -5.14
CA GLU A 72 21.86 14.33 -4.65
C GLU A 72 21.61 15.77 -4.17
#